data_AF-A0A7S8D0W1-F1
#
_entry.id   AF-A0A7S8D0W1-F1
#
_cell.length_a   1.000
_cell.length_b   1.000
_cell.length_c   1.000
_cell.angle_alpha   90.00
_cell.angle_beta   90.00
_cell.angle_gamma   90.00
#
_symmetry.space_group_name_H-M   'P 1'
#
loop_
_entity.id
_entity.type
_entity.pdbx_description
1 polymer ?
#
loop_
_entity_poly.entity_id
_entity_poly.type
_entity_poly.pdbx_seq_one_letter_code
_entity_poly.pdbx_strand_id
1 'polypeptide(L)'
;MNKNVAFIASQISDIHFTTTERDVLIRFLVFSSRLAAWLLSQKNASPSTVHRWQLLMRQLSLTAKLLRVGKFTQQFRFAARSLTGRHQDLFLGYVTVIRQLLTAVYMTCDNATVLNSIGFVPWKGAKTLERRAFRVWFAAGVCGLVAQVYCLYQLKTSDANDQGQGQGQGDRQSLFRKTASKLQLVSSLCDITVSSAAAGLVQWDEGVVCASGMLSSLIAIYTQCKPSLKR
;
A
#
# COMPACT_ATOMS: atom_id res chain seq x y z
N MET A 1 36.59 20.53 -8.50
CA MET A 1 35.38 19.70 -8.24
C MET A 1 34.42 19.94 -9.41
N ASN A 2 34.08 18.89 -10.17
CA ASN A 2 33.42 19.03 -11.47
C ASN A 2 32.03 19.67 -11.30
N LYS A 3 31.72 20.75 -12.03
CA LYS A 3 30.42 21.44 -11.97
C LYS A 3 29.25 20.47 -12.22
N ASN A 4 29.47 19.43 -13.02
CA ASN A 4 28.52 18.36 -13.28
C ASN A 4 28.27 17.46 -12.05
N VAL A 5 29.29 17.20 -11.22
CA VAL A 5 29.13 16.42 -9.98
C VAL A 5 28.40 17.23 -8.91
N ALA A 6 28.66 18.54 -8.83
CA ALA A 6 27.92 19.43 -7.95
C ALA A 6 26.45 19.58 -8.38
N PHE A 7 26.17 19.65 -9.68
CA PHE A 7 24.81 19.68 -10.22
C PHE A 7 24.06 18.35 -10.00
N ILE A 8 24.71 17.20 -10.22
CA ILE A 8 24.12 15.89 -9.95
C ILE A 8 23.88 15.72 -8.44
N ALA A 9 24.83 16.13 -7.60
CA ALA A 9 24.67 16.10 -6.14
C ALA A 9 23.56 17.05 -5.66
N SER A 10 23.41 18.23 -6.26
CA SER A 10 22.33 19.17 -5.92
C SER A 10 20.95 18.66 -6.36
N GLN A 11 20.88 18.03 -7.54
CA GLN A 11 19.66 17.38 -8.02
C GLN A 11 19.26 16.18 -7.15
N ILE A 12 20.24 15.42 -6.63
CA ILE A 12 20.00 14.32 -5.67
C ILE A 12 19.61 14.86 -4.29
N SER A 13 20.19 15.98 -3.84
CA SER A 13 19.83 16.62 -2.56
C SER A 13 18.45 17.29 -2.58
N ASP A 14 17.95 17.67 -3.75
CA ASP A 14 16.62 18.25 -3.91
C ASP A 14 15.48 17.21 -3.97
N ILE A 15 15.79 15.91 -4.04
CA ILE A 15 14.79 14.84 -3.97
C ILE A 15 14.34 14.65 -2.51
N HIS A 16 13.46 15.53 -2.06
CA HIS A 16 12.77 15.40 -0.79
C HIS A 16 11.72 14.29 -0.87
N PHE A 17 12.16 13.03 -0.76
CA PHE A 17 11.21 11.94 -0.58
C PHE A 17 10.47 12.10 0.74
N THR A 18 9.16 12.22 0.66
CA THR A 18 8.30 12.17 1.84
C THR A 18 8.44 10.82 2.54
N THR A 19 8.16 10.77 3.84
CA THR A 19 8.17 9.50 4.61
C THR A 19 7.19 8.47 4.06
N THR A 20 6.19 8.89 3.28
CA THR A 20 5.25 8.02 2.56
C THR A 20 5.87 7.40 1.32
N GLU A 21 6.59 8.19 0.51
CA GLU A 21 7.26 7.69 -0.70
C GLU A 21 8.37 6.70 -0.34
N ARG A 22 9.16 6.99 0.70
CA ARG A 22 10.21 6.07 1.18
C ARG A 22 9.63 4.72 1.62
N ASP A 23 8.52 4.72 2.35
CA ASP A 23 7.85 3.49 2.81
C ASP A 23 7.36 2.62 1.64
N VAL A 24 6.81 3.24 0.59
CA VAL A 24 6.38 2.52 -0.61
C VAL A 24 7.56 1.92 -1.37
N LEU A 25 8.67 2.67 -1.51
CA LEU A 25 9.90 2.18 -2.14
C LEU A 25 10.50 1.01 -1.37
N ILE A 26 10.59 1.10 -0.05
CA ILE A 26 11.09 -0.02 0.76
C ILE A 26 10.16 -1.22 0.63
N ARG A 27 8.84 -1.03 0.65
CA ARG A 27 7.88 -2.13 0.43
C ARG A 27 8.11 -2.82 -0.93
N PHE A 28 8.36 -2.06 -2.00
CA PHE A 28 8.72 -2.62 -3.30
C PHE A 28 9.99 -3.48 -3.22
N LEU A 29 11.04 -2.99 -2.55
CA LEU A 29 12.30 -3.71 -2.37
C LEU A 29 12.13 -4.97 -1.49
N VAL A 30 11.27 -4.93 -0.47
CA VAL A 30 10.93 -6.10 0.36
C VAL A 30 10.31 -7.20 -0.51
N PHE A 31 9.28 -6.89 -1.30
CA PHE A 31 8.65 -7.90 -2.13
C PHE A 31 9.53 -8.36 -3.30
N SER A 32 10.38 -7.47 -3.83
CA SER A 32 11.37 -7.82 -4.87
C SER A 32 12.42 -8.79 -4.34
N SER A 33 12.97 -8.54 -3.15
CA SER A 33 13.93 -9.43 -2.51
C SER A 33 13.31 -10.77 -2.11
N ARG A 34 12.05 -10.76 -1.65
CA ARG A 34 11.28 -11.97 -1.36
C ARG A 34 11.01 -12.80 -2.62
N LEU A 35 10.62 -12.15 -3.72
CA LEU A 35 10.43 -12.82 -5.01
C LEU A 35 11.73 -13.42 -5.53
N ALA A 36 12.84 -12.68 -5.44
CA ALA A 36 14.16 -13.17 -5.84
C ALA A 36 14.57 -14.40 -5.03
N ALA A 37 14.36 -14.39 -3.70
CA ALA A 37 14.62 -15.56 -2.85
C ALA A 37 13.79 -16.77 -3.30
N TRP A 38 12.49 -16.58 -3.56
CA TRP A 38 11.60 -17.65 -4.02
C TRP A 38 12.02 -18.21 -5.38
N LEU A 39 12.29 -17.35 -6.37
CA LEU A 39 12.74 -17.77 -7.71
C LEU A 39 14.05 -18.56 -7.67
N LEU A 40 14.99 -18.14 -6.81
CA LEU A 40 16.27 -18.84 -6.62
C LEU A 40 16.08 -20.19 -5.93
N SER A 41 15.15 -20.30 -4.99
CA SER A 41 14.78 -21.58 -4.38
C SER A 41 14.19 -22.54 -5.41
N GLN A 42 13.34 -22.08 -6.33
CA GLN A 42 12.77 -22.92 -7.39
C GLN A 42 13.83 -23.44 -8.38
N LYS A 43 14.89 -22.66 -8.61
CA LYS A 43 16.01 -23.03 -9.49
C LYS A 43 17.10 -23.86 -8.81
N ASN A 44 16.87 -24.36 -7.60
CA ASN A 44 17.86 -25.11 -6.79
C ASN A 44 19.21 -24.37 -6.64
N ALA A 45 19.16 -23.04 -6.51
CA ALA A 45 20.36 -22.24 -6.26
C ALA A 45 20.98 -22.56 -4.88
N SER A 46 22.27 -22.22 -4.71
CA SER A 46 22.96 -22.44 -3.43
C SER A 46 22.17 -21.85 -2.24
N PRO A 47 22.03 -22.60 -1.13
CA PRO A 47 21.30 -22.13 0.05
C PRO A 47 21.87 -20.83 0.63
N SER A 48 23.18 -20.61 0.47
CA SER A 48 23.84 -19.35 0.86
C SER A 48 23.31 -18.15 0.09
N THR A 49 23.01 -18.30 -1.21
CA THR A 49 22.46 -17.23 -2.05
C THR A 49 21.03 -16.91 -1.65
N VAL A 50 20.19 -17.92 -1.43
CA VAL A 50 18.81 -17.72 -0.96
C VAL A 50 18.81 -17.02 0.40
N HIS A 51 19.69 -17.42 1.31
CA HIS A 51 19.81 -16.81 2.63
C HIS A 51 20.17 -15.32 2.56
N ARG A 52 21.06 -14.92 1.64
CA ARG A 52 21.40 -13.49 1.42
C ARG A 52 20.18 -12.66 1.05
N TRP A 53 19.33 -13.15 0.16
CA TRP A 53 18.10 -12.45 -0.25
C TRP A 53 17.06 -12.40 0.88
N GLN A 54 16.94 -13.48 1.67
CA GLN A 54 16.09 -13.49 2.86
C GLN A 54 16.58 -12.50 3.93
N LEU A 55 17.90 -12.40 4.14
CA LEU A 55 18.48 -11.42 5.06
C LEU A 55 18.16 -10.00 4.61
N LEU A 56 18.35 -9.70 3.31
CA LEU A 56 18.00 -8.40 2.73
C LEU A 56 16.51 -8.07 2.95
N MET A 57 15.62 -9.02 2.63
CA MET A 57 14.18 -8.87 2.87
C MET A 57 13.87 -8.55 4.34
N ARG A 58 14.49 -9.26 5.29
CA ARG A 58 14.26 -9.06 6.73
C ARG A 58 14.70 -7.67 7.18
N GLN A 59 15.88 -7.21 6.74
CA GLN A 59 16.38 -5.88 7.08
C GLN A 59 15.48 -4.79 6.51
N LEU A 60 15.10 -4.89 5.24
CA LEU A 60 14.20 -3.94 4.59
C LEU A 60 12.81 -3.94 5.26
N SER A 61 12.29 -5.10 5.67
CA SER A 61 11.00 -5.20 6.36
C SER A 61 11.04 -4.51 7.72
N LEU A 62 12.16 -4.65 8.46
CA LEU A 62 12.39 -3.96 9.71
C LEU A 62 12.48 -2.44 9.50
N THR A 63 13.20 -1.99 8.48
CA THR A 63 13.26 -0.57 8.11
C THR A 63 11.87 -0.02 7.75
N ALA A 64 11.08 -0.74 6.96
CA ALA A 64 9.71 -0.34 6.64
C ALA A 64 8.83 -0.21 7.89
N LYS A 65 8.93 -1.17 8.81
CA LYS A 65 8.21 -1.13 10.09
C LYS A 65 8.59 0.11 10.90
N LEU A 66 9.89 0.42 11.00
CA LEU A 66 10.38 1.62 11.67
C LEU A 66 9.86 2.91 11.03
N LEU A 67 9.86 3.02 9.70
CA LEU A 67 9.33 4.18 8.99
C LEU A 67 7.81 4.36 9.15
N ARG A 68 7.08 3.29 9.50
CA ARG A 68 5.63 3.33 9.74
C ARG A 68 5.28 3.78 11.15
N VAL A 69 6.22 3.77 12.08
CA VAL A 69 5.99 4.24 13.46
C VAL A 69 5.43 5.66 13.45
N GLY A 70 4.32 5.86 14.14
CA GLY A 70 3.63 7.17 14.20
C GLY A 70 2.64 7.45 13.07
N LYS A 71 2.65 6.68 11.96
CA LYS A 71 1.69 6.89 10.84
C LYS A 71 0.23 6.61 11.20
N PHE A 72 -0.03 5.89 12.30
CA PHE A 72 -1.40 5.66 12.80
C PHE A 72 -2.15 6.98 13.05
N THR A 73 -1.44 8.04 13.50
CA THR A 73 -2.01 9.36 13.74
C THR A 73 -2.57 10.00 12.46
N GLN A 74 -1.91 9.77 11.32
CA GLN A 74 -2.37 10.25 10.02
C GLN A 74 -3.67 9.54 9.61
N GLN A 75 -3.80 8.24 9.88
CA GLN A 75 -5.01 7.48 9.56
C GLN A 75 -6.20 7.93 10.41
N PHE A 76 -6.00 8.21 11.70
CA PHE A 76 -7.03 8.81 12.54
C PHE A 76 -7.46 10.21 12.04
N ARG A 77 -6.49 11.04 11.62
CA ARG A 77 -6.79 12.35 11.02
C ARG A 77 -7.57 12.22 9.72
N PHE A 78 -7.23 11.25 8.87
CA PHE A 78 -7.98 10.99 7.64
C PHE A 78 -9.40 10.49 7.94
N ALA A 79 -9.58 9.60 8.90
CA ALA A 79 -10.90 9.16 9.34
C ALA A 79 -11.75 10.34 9.85
N ALA A 80 -11.17 11.21 10.68
CA ALA A 80 -11.85 12.40 11.20
C ALA A 80 -12.23 13.37 10.07
N ARG A 81 -11.32 13.64 9.12
CA ARG A 81 -11.60 14.49 7.96
C ARG A 81 -12.68 13.91 7.07
N SER A 82 -12.65 12.60 6.84
CA SER A 82 -13.70 11.91 6.10
C SER A 82 -15.03 12.03 6.85
N LEU A 83 -15.09 11.89 8.17
CA LEU A 83 -16.35 12.10 8.92
C LEU A 83 -16.91 13.51 8.78
N THR A 84 -16.07 14.54 8.79
CA THR A 84 -16.49 15.95 8.69
C THR A 84 -16.74 16.43 7.25
N GLY A 85 -16.33 15.66 6.25
CA GLY A 85 -16.49 16.03 4.85
C GLY A 85 -17.95 15.93 4.42
N ARG A 86 -18.42 16.90 3.61
CA ARG A 86 -19.69 16.75 2.89
C ARG A 86 -19.52 15.68 1.81
N HIS A 87 -19.90 14.45 2.13
CA HIS A 87 -19.99 13.40 1.11
C HIS A 87 -21.28 13.59 0.31
N GLN A 88 -21.16 13.55 -1.01
CA GLN A 88 -22.33 13.43 -1.88
C GLN A 88 -23.06 12.10 -1.64
N ASP A 89 -22.32 11.07 -1.20
CA ASP A 89 -22.83 9.74 -0.90
C ASP A 89 -22.41 9.29 0.51
N LEU A 90 -23.40 9.15 1.39
CA LEU A 90 -23.21 8.76 2.78
C LEU A 90 -22.58 7.36 2.92
N PHE A 91 -22.96 6.40 2.05
CA PHE A 91 -22.45 5.04 2.12
C PHE A 91 -20.95 5.00 1.86
N LEU A 92 -20.50 5.65 0.78
CA LEU A 92 -19.08 5.74 0.45
C LEU A 92 -18.29 6.46 1.55
N GLY A 93 -18.89 7.48 2.15
CA GLY A 93 -18.35 8.19 3.32
C GLY A 93 -18.09 7.24 4.49
N TYR A 94 -19.11 6.49 4.93
CA TYR A 94 -19.00 5.56 6.06
C TYR A 94 -17.99 4.44 5.79
N VAL A 95 -18.03 3.80 4.61
CA VAL A 95 -17.08 2.72 4.26
C VAL A 95 -15.65 3.24 4.26
N THR A 96 -15.42 4.46 3.76
CA THR A 96 -14.10 5.10 3.76
C THR A 96 -13.62 5.37 5.19
N VAL A 97 -14.49 5.87 6.06
CA VAL A 97 -14.15 6.10 7.47
C VAL A 97 -13.78 4.79 8.17
N ILE A 98 -14.62 3.75 8.02
CA ILE A 98 -14.38 2.42 8.60
C ILE A 98 -13.03 1.88 8.13
N ARG A 99 -12.73 1.97 6.83
CA ARG A 99 -11.44 1.57 6.26
C ARG A 99 -10.26 2.29 6.93
N GLN A 100 -10.36 3.60 7.11
CA GLN A 100 -9.28 4.39 7.72
C GLN A 100 -9.10 4.05 9.21
N LEU A 101 -10.19 3.81 9.94
CA LEU A 101 -10.14 3.35 11.34
C LEU A 101 -9.51 1.96 11.46
N LEU A 102 -9.92 1.00 10.63
CA LEU A 102 -9.31 -0.34 10.60
C LEU A 102 -7.81 -0.26 10.28
N THR A 103 -7.43 0.58 9.31
CA THR A 103 -6.01 0.81 8.98
C THR A 103 -5.25 1.43 10.15
N ALA A 104 -5.87 2.36 10.90
CA ALA A 104 -5.27 2.95 12.09
C ALA A 104 -5.07 1.91 13.20
N VAL A 105 -6.07 1.07 13.47
CA VAL A 105 -6.00 -0.02 14.45
C VAL A 105 -4.89 -1.01 14.07
N TYR A 106 -4.82 -1.43 12.81
CA TYR A 106 -3.73 -2.25 12.30
C TYR A 106 -2.36 -1.61 12.59
N MET A 107 -2.16 -0.34 12.22
CA MET A 107 -0.90 0.36 12.42
C MET A 107 -0.53 0.51 13.90
N THR A 108 -1.51 0.71 14.78
CA THR A 108 -1.27 0.76 16.23
C THR A 108 -0.79 -0.59 16.76
N CYS A 109 -1.43 -1.69 16.36
CA CYS A 109 -0.99 -3.04 16.73
C CYS A 109 0.38 -3.39 16.14
N ASP A 110 0.64 -3.03 14.88
CA ASP A 110 1.94 -3.21 14.22
C ASP A 110 3.05 -2.45 14.98
N ASN A 111 2.80 -1.18 15.34
CA ASN A 111 3.73 -0.34 16.08
C ASN A 111 4.01 -0.85 17.51
N ALA A 112 3.01 -1.43 18.18
CA ALA A 112 3.20 -2.04 19.49
C ALA A 112 4.20 -3.21 19.49
N THR A 113 4.42 -3.85 18.33
CA THR A 113 5.34 -4.98 18.18
C THR A 113 6.74 -4.57 17.70
N VAL A 114 7.00 -3.28 17.54
CA VAL A 114 8.28 -2.75 17.03
C VAL A 114 9.45 -3.11 17.94
N LEU A 115 9.31 -2.91 19.26
CA LEU A 115 10.37 -3.21 20.22
C LEU A 115 10.76 -4.70 20.21
N ASN A 116 9.77 -5.58 20.01
CA ASN A 116 10.01 -7.01 19.81
C ASN A 116 10.67 -7.30 18.45
N SER A 117 10.26 -6.60 17.39
CA SER A 117 10.80 -6.81 16.03
C SER A 117 12.28 -6.42 15.90
N ILE A 118 12.71 -5.42 16.67
CA ILE A 118 14.13 -4.99 16.75
C ILE A 118 14.94 -5.91 17.68
N GLY A 119 14.28 -6.72 18.50
CA GLY A 119 14.93 -7.59 19.50
C GLY A 119 15.28 -6.89 20.81
N PHE A 120 14.77 -5.68 21.05
CA PHE A 120 15.04 -4.93 22.27
C PHE A 120 14.24 -5.47 23.47
N VAL A 121 12.95 -5.76 23.27
CA VAL A 121 12.09 -6.36 24.32
C VAL A 121 11.42 -7.61 23.77
N PRO A 122 11.82 -8.82 24.21
CA PRO A 122 11.19 -10.05 23.77
C PRO A 122 9.77 -10.14 24.32
N TRP A 123 8.79 -10.31 23.42
CA TRP A 123 7.39 -10.42 23.79
C TRP A 123 6.76 -11.68 23.17
N LYS A 124 6.41 -12.64 24.03
CA LYS A 124 5.83 -13.93 23.62
C LYS A 124 4.54 -13.78 22.79
N GLY A 125 3.76 -12.73 23.04
CA GLY A 125 2.50 -12.45 22.34
C GLY A 125 2.64 -11.70 21.01
N ALA A 126 3.84 -11.22 20.65
CA ALA A 126 4.04 -10.34 19.51
C ALA A 126 3.56 -10.97 18.19
N LYS A 127 3.91 -12.23 17.92
CA LYS A 127 3.48 -12.95 16.71
C LYS A 127 1.95 -13.08 16.61
N THR A 128 1.28 -13.34 17.73
CA THR A 128 -0.19 -13.43 17.77
C THR A 128 -0.83 -12.07 17.50
N LEU A 129 -0.27 -11.00 18.08
CA LEU A 129 -0.74 -9.64 17.83
C LEU A 129 -0.53 -9.24 16.37
N GLU A 130 0.64 -9.51 15.78
CA GLU A 130 0.92 -9.27 14.35
C GLU A 130 -0.09 -9.98 13.46
N ARG A 131 -0.36 -11.27 13.73
CA ARG A 131 -1.34 -12.04 12.95
C ARG A 131 -2.75 -11.47 13.06
N ARG A 132 -3.15 -11.02 14.25
CA ARG A 132 -4.44 -10.33 14.45
C ARG A 132 -4.48 -8.98 13.75
N ALA A 133 -3.38 -8.22 13.79
CA ALA A 133 -3.24 -6.96 13.08
C ALA A 133 -3.42 -7.17 11.57
N PHE A 134 -2.81 -8.20 10.99
CA PHE A 134 -2.99 -8.53 9.57
C PHE A 134 -4.44 -8.92 9.22
N ARG A 135 -5.20 -9.54 10.13
CA ARG A 135 -6.66 -9.76 9.93
C ARG A 135 -7.43 -8.44 9.87
N VAL A 136 -7.09 -7.48 10.72
CA VAL A 136 -7.68 -6.13 10.68
C VAL A 136 -7.30 -5.41 9.39
N TRP A 137 -6.06 -5.54 8.93
CA TRP A 137 -5.62 -4.99 7.65
C TRP A 137 -6.35 -5.62 6.46
N PHE A 138 -6.60 -6.93 6.50
CA PHE A 138 -7.43 -7.62 5.51
C PHE A 138 -8.85 -7.05 5.50
N ALA A 139 -9.49 -6.86 6.67
CA ALA A 139 -10.81 -6.25 6.75
C ALA A 139 -10.82 -4.81 6.18
N ALA A 140 -9.78 -4.01 6.47
CA ALA A 140 -9.62 -2.69 5.85
C ALA A 140 -9.50 -2.80 4.32
N GLY A 141 -8.75 -3.78 3.81
CA GLY A 141 -8.64 -4.08 2.38
C GLY A 141 -9.99 -4.38 1.74
N VAL A 142 -10.82 -5.21 2.38
CA VAL A 142 -12.18 -5.52 1.91
C VAL A 142 -13.06 -4.27 1.86
N CYS A 143 -13.05 -3.43 2.91
CA CYS A 143 -13.77 -2.15 2.87
C CYS A 143 -13.27 -1.24 1.74
N GLY A 144 -11.96 -1.23 1.48
CA GLY A 144 -11.35 -0.52 0.35
C GLY A 144 -11.85 -1.03 -0.99
N LEU A 145 -11.88 -2.35 -1.18
CA LEU A 145 -12.39 -2.95 -2.41
C LEU A 145 -13.86 -2.58 -2.65
N VAL A 146 -14.70 -2.66 -1.62
CA VAL A 146 -16.13 -2.27 -1.69
C VAL A 146 -16.26 -0.79 -2.10
N ALA A 147 -15.51 0.11 -1.47
CA ALA A 147 -15.51 1.52 -1.82
C ALA A 147 -15.10 1.78 -3.28
N GLN A 148 -14.07 1.07 -3.77
CA GLN A 148 -13.59 1.24 -5.14
C GLN A 148 -14.55 0.68 -6.20
N VAL A 149 -15.17 -0.48 -5.93
CA VAL A 149 -16.19 -1.05 -6.82
C VAL A 149 -17.40 -0.13 -6.89
N TYR A 150 -17.85 0.39 -5.75
CA TYR A 150 -18.98 1.31 -5.68
C TYR A 150 -18.68 2.65 -6.39
N CYS A 151 -17.47 3.20 -6.23
CA CYS A 151 -17.02 4.39 -6.94
C CYS A 151 -17.03 4.18 -8.47
N LEU A 152 -16.55 3.03 -8.95
CA LEU A 152 -16.60 2.68 -10.38
C LEU A 152 -18.03 2.54 -10.90
N TYR A 153 -18.94 1.99 -10.10
CA TYR A 153 -20.36 1.87 -10.44
C TYR A 153 -21.02 3.24 -10.59
N GLN A 154 -20.76 4.17 -9.66
CA GLN A 154 -21.28 5.54 -9.75
C GLN A 154 -20.75 6.27 -10.98
N LEU A 155 -19.44 6.22 -11.22
CA LEU A 155 -18.83 6.86 -12.40
C LEU A 155 -19.47 6.35 -13.70
N LYS A 156 -19.66 5.03 -13.83
CA LYS A 156 -20.29 4.43 -15.01
C LYS A 156 -21.74 4.90 -15.20
N THR A 157 -22.48 5.07 -14.11
CA THR A 157 -23.88 5.51 -14.15
C THR A 157 -23.98 7.00 -14.52
N SER A 158 -23.08 7.83 -13.99
CA SER A 158 -22.99 9.25 -14.36
C SER A 158 -22.66 9.44 -15.83
N ASP A 159 -21.69 8.69 -16.38
CA ASP A 159 -21.35 8.81 -17.80
C ASP A 159 -22.49 8.34 -18.73
N ALA A 160 -23.30 7.37 -18.30
CA ALA A 160 -24.46 6.92 -19.08
C ALA A 160 -25.55 8.01 -19.15
N ASN A 161 -25.69 8.81 -18.09
CA ASN A 161 -26.63 9.92 -18.04
C ASN A 161 -26.11 11.18 -18.77
N ASP A 162 -24.80 11.42 -18.77
CA ASP A 162 -24.16 12.61 -19.38
C ASP A 162 -23.96 12.52 -20.91
N GLN A 163 -24.11 11.33 -21.52
CA GLN A 163 -24.01 11.14 -22.99
C GLN A 163 -25.03 11.97 -23.81
N GLY A 164 -26.00 12.63 -23.17
CA GLY A 164 -26.96 13.54 -23.80
C GLY A 164 -26.58 15.03 -23.85
N GLN A 165 -25.50 15.49 -23.19
CA GLN A 165 -25.16 16.92 -23.12
C GLN A 165 -23.65 17.20 -23.32
N GLY A 166 -23.26 17.67 -24.51
CA GLY A 166 -22.09 18.51 -24.79
C GLY A 166 -20.70 18.07 -24.29
N GLN A 167 -19.92 17.42 -25.16
CA GLN A 167 -18.55 16.96 -24.90
C GLN A 167 -17.47 18.04 -25.10
N GLY A 168 -16.49 18.07 -24.20
CA GLY A 168 -15.22 18.75 -24.48
C GLY A 168 -14.22 18.76 -23.33
N GLN A 169 -14.67 19.02 -22.09
CA GLN A 169 -13.77 19.17 -20.93
C GLN A 169 -14.01 18.15 -19.79
N GLY A 170 -15.26 17.72 -19.57
CA GLY A 170 -15.62 16.71 -18.56
C GLY A 170 -15.09 15.30 -18.89
N ASP A 171 -15.00 14.96 -20.17
CA ASP A 171 -14.60 13.63 -20.65
C ASP A 171 -13.18 13.25 -20.24
N ARG A 172 -12.24 14.19 -20.31
CA ARG A 172 -10.85 13.91 -19.95
C ARG A 172 -10.72 13.67 -18.44
N GLN A 173 -11.49 14.38 -17.62
CA GLN A 173 -11.50 14.19 -16.16
C GLN A 173 -12.23 12.92 -15.74
N SER A 174 -13.32 12.53 -16.41
CA SER A 174 -13.99 11.24 -16.17
C SER A 174 -13.09 10.05 -16.55
N LEU A 175 -12.37 10.13 -17.68
CA LEU A 175 -11.40 9.13 -18.10
C LEU A 175 -10.23 8.97 -17.11
N PHE A 176 -9.70 10.08 -16.57
CA PHE A 176 -8.67 10.03 -15.54
C PHE A 176 -9.19 9.38 -14.26
N ARG A 177 -10.38 9.76 -13.78
CA ARG A 177 -11.02 9.17 -12.59
C ARG A 177 -11.23 7.67 -12.76
N LYS A 178 -11.74 7.21 -13.91
CA LYS A 178 -11.86 5.78 -14.22
C LYS A 178 -10.53 5.05 -14.16
N THR A 179 -9.49 5.62 -14.76
CA THR A 179 -8.15 5.01 -14.80
C THR A 179 -7.57 4.91 -13.39
N ALA A 180 -7.71 5.96 -12.58
CA ALA A 180 -7.30 5.97 -11.17
C ALA A 180 -8.03 4.90 -10.36
N SER A 181 -9.37 4.85 -10.46
CA SER A 181 -10.19 3.86 -9.74
C SER A 181 -9.88 2.42 -10.14
N LYS A 182 -9.62 2.15 -11.44
CA LYS A 182 -9.19 0.83 -11.92
C LYS A 182 -7.82 0.42 -11.35
N LEU A 183 -6.84 1.32 -11.38
CA LEU A 183 -5.52 1.07 -10.81
C LEU A 183 -5.60 0.81 -9.30
N GLN A 184 -6.41 1.60 -8.58
CA GLN A 184 -6.65 1.40 -7.16
C GLN A 184 -7.38 0.07 -6.86
N LEU A 185 -8.27 -0.39 -7.74
CA LEU A 185 -8.94 -1.69 -7.60
C LEU A 185 -7.92 -2.83 -7.74
N VAL A 186 -7.06 -2.80 -8.76
CA VAL A 186 -5.98 -3.79 -8.94
C VAL A 186 -5.05 -3.80 -7.74
N SER A 187 -4.66 -2.61 -7.26
CA SER A 187 -3.82 -2.47 -6.06
C SER A 187 -4.51 -3.05 -4.81
N SER A 188 -5.81 -2.79 -4.64
CA SER A 188 -6.60 -3.30 -3.50
C SER A 188 -6.71 -4.83 -3.53
N LEU A 189 -6.92 -5.43 -4.70
CA LEU A 189 -6.93 -6.89 -4.84
C LEU A 189 -5.57 -7.50 -4.47
N CYS A 190 -4.49 -6.91 -4.95
CA CYS A 190 -3.13 -7.34 -4.62
C CYS A 190 -2.86 -7.25 -3.10
N ASP A 191 -3.26 -6.15 -2.47
CA ASP A 191 -3.11 -5.97 -1.02
C ASP A 191 -4.00 -6.93 -0.21
N ILE A 192 -5.18 -7.31 -0.71
CA ILE A 192 -6.02 -8.36 -0.13
C ILE A 192 -5.33 -9.73 -0.20
N THR A 193 -4.71 -10.07 -1.34
CA THR A 193 -3.92 -11.30 -1.47
C THR A 193 -2.77 -11.33 -0.46
N VAL A 194 -2.03 -10.23 -0.34
CA VAL A 194 -0.90 -10.12 0.62
C VAL A 194 -1.39 -10.20 2.07
N SER A 195 -2.44 -9.46 2.42
CA SER A 195 -2.98 -9.42 3.79
C SER A 195 -3.63 -10.73 4.21
N SER A 196 -4.33 -11.42 3.30
CA SER A 196 -4.91 -12.75 3.56
C SER A 196 -3.85 -13.82 3.80
N ALA A 197 -2.74 -13.79 3.05
CA ALA A 197 -1.58 -14.63 3.28
C ALA A 197 -0.93 -14.34 4.64
N ALA A 198 -0.67 -13.06 4.95
CA ALA A 198 -0.03 -12.65 6.21
C ALA A 198 -0.90 -12.93 7.46
N ALA A 199 -2.22 -12.81 7.33
CA ALA A 199 -3.17 -13.19 8.37
C ALA A 199 -3.25 -14.73 8.56
N GLY A 200 -2.78 -15.49 7.57
CA GLY A 200 -2.90 -16.93 7.46
C GLY A 200 -4.34 -17.38 7.33
N LEU A 201 -5.14 -16.64 6.56
CA LEU A 201 -6.52 -16.98 6.20
C LEU A 201 -6.58 -17.89 4.97
N VAL A 202 -5.68 -17.67 4.00
CA VAL A 202 -5.59 -18.43 2.76
C VAL A 202 -4.14 -18.82 2.53
N GLN A 203 -3.92 -20.08 2.12
CA GLN A 203 -2.59 -20.57 1.74
C GLN A 203 -2.35 -20.26 0.26
N TRP A 204 -1.67 -19.14 0.01
CA TRP A 204 -1.24 -18.76 -1.33
C TRP A 204 0.15 -19.31 -1.61
N ASP A 205 0.44 -19.59 -2.89
CA ASP A 205 1.82 -19.78 -3.32
C ASP A 205 2.63 -18.51 -3.05
N GLU A 206 3.84 -18.71 -2.53
CA GLU A 206 4.72 -17.62 -2.13
C GLU A 206 5.04 -16.68 -3.29
N GLY A 207 5.18 -17.20 -4.52
CA GLY A 207 5.40 -16.41 -5.73
C GLY A 207 4.25 -15.46 -6.02
N VAL A 208 3.00 -15.92 -5.86
CA VAL A 208 1.79 -15.11 -6.07
C VAL A 208 1.71 -13.96 -5.06
N VAL A 209 2.02 -14.23 -3.79
CA VAL A 209 2.04 -13.21 -2.74
C VAL A 209 3.10 -12.14 -3.02
N CYS A 210 4.29 -12.58 -3.44
CA CYS A 210 5.38 -11.66 -3.75
C CYS A 210 5.09 -10.80 -4.98
N ALA A 211 4.59 -11.41 -6.06
CA ALA A 211 4.22 -10.69 -7.27
C ALA A 211 3.09 -9.68 -7.00
N SER A 212 2.08 -10.07 -6.20
CA SER A 212 1.00 -9.17 -5.78
C SER A 212 1.53 -7.97 -5.00
N GLY A 213 2.40 -8.21 -4.02
CA GLY A 213 3.02 -7.14 -3.22
C GLY A 213 3.93 -6.21 -4.03
N MET A 214 4.67 -6.74 -5.00
CA MET A 214 5.45 -5.93 -5.95
C MET A 214 4.53 -5.08 -6.83
N LEU A 215 3.47 -5.67 -7.38
CA LEU A 215 2.54 -4.99 -8.28
C LEU A 215 1.80 -3.86 -7.56
N SER A 216 1.30 -4.07 -6.35
CA SER A 216 0.63 -3.01 -5.58
C SER A 216 1.58 -1.86 -5.25
N SER A 217 2.83 -2.16 -4.91
CA SER A 217 3.87 -1.15 -4.70
C SER A 217 4.22 -0.37 -5.99
N LEU A 218 4.32 -1.04 -7.14
CA LEU A 218 4.57 -0.38 -8.43
C LEU A 218 3.42 0.58 -8.80
N ILE A 219 2.17 0.15 -8.60
CA ILE A 219 1.00 1.01 -8.81
C ILE A 219 1.06 2.23 -7.88
N ALA A 220 1.46 2.04 -6.62
CA ALA A 220 1.59 3.14 -5.68
C ALA A 220 2.68 4.15 -6.10
N ILE A 221 3.85 3.67 -6.56
CA ILE A 221 4.92 4.54 -7.09
C ILE A 221 4.43 5.28 -8.33
N TYR A 222 3.80 4.57 -9.28
CA TYR A 222 3.26 5.17 -10.50
C TYR A 222 2.22 6.26 -10.19
N THR A 223 1.34 6.02 -9.22
CA THR A 223 0.32 6.99 -8.78
C THR A 223 0.95 8.18 -8.07
N GLN A 224 2.09 8.00 -7.38
CA GLN A 224 2.83 9.09 -6.75
C GLN A 224 3.52 9.99 -7.79
N CYS A 225 4.10 9.41 -8.84
CA CYS A 225 4.77 10.13 -9.92
C CYS A 225 3.81 10.86 -10.88
N LYS A 226 2.51 10.53 -10.87
CA LYS A 226 1.48 11.20 -11.67
C LYS A 226 0.52 12.00 -10.78
N PRO A 227 0.83 13.28 -10.46
CA PRO A 227 -0.03 14.11 -9.61
C PRO A 227 -1.43 14.35 -10.20
N SER A 228 -1.60 14.18 -11.52
CA SER A 228 -2.91 14.25 -12.20
C SER A 228 -3.87 13.11 -11.82
N LEU A 229 -3.39 12.01 -11.23
CA LEU A 229 -4.21 10.90 -10.73
C LEU A 229 -4.54 11.02 -9.22
N LYS A 230 -3.98 12.02 -8.51
CA LYS A 230 -4.18 12.24 -7.07
C LYS A 230 -5.39 13.14 -6.73
N ARG A 231 -6.08 13.70 -7.72
CA ARG A 231 -7.20 14.65 -7.54
C ARG A 231 -8.56 13.96 -7.61
#